data_AF-A0A832WRB1-F1
#
_entry.id   AF-A0A832WRB1-F1
#
_cell.length_a   1.000
_cell.length_b   1.000
_cell.length_c   1.000
_cell.angle_alpha   90.00
_cell.angle_beta   90.00
_cell.angle_gamma   90.00
#
_symmetry.space_group_name_H-M   'P 1'
#
loop_
_entity.id
_entity.type
_entity.pdbx_description
1 polymer ?
#
loop_
_entity_poly.entity_id
_entity_poly.type
_entity_poly.pdbx_seq_one_letter_code
_entity_poly.pdbx_strand_id
1 'polypeptide(L)'
;MARGLPALFTTRSGRPLAREIAKELTSIMENRLQELAREPTLDKRQEAEIQRINRIRAMNVEYFGKSRGGLFPRHIYIEDFSDGEIHVVIDDYKLAEEKPEVANSVRGQDVFLVSASYEPPRDTEELIRTAAAKTGSSDMTPAFLEELVREIRKDRSVNDNVMEAMIALRTLSICDAERVTWICPSAPYARQDRSKEREASIAKLVQEFSEVCRVSHAVFEDLHADQIKSYYQDQFQTADNIQASRVLLPGIQQLIAKSDIPPDKVRQHFCVESPDAGAMKRARWYANKLGIPLAYADKMRDYSIPNSVAKVIVIGDVKDRHAIIIDDLLDTGGTLVNIANETV
;
A
#
# COMPACT_ATOMS: atom_id res chain seq x y z
N MET A 1 25.64 -5.52 -22.45
CA MET A 1 24.23 -5.15 -22.75
C MET A 1 23.82 -4.11 -21.73
N ALA A 2 23.34 -2.94 -22.16
CA ALA A 2 22.74 -1.99 -21.22
C ALA A 2 21.51 -2.69 -20.63
N ARG A 3 21.45 -2.84 -19.30
CA ARG A 3 20.22 -3.27 -18.63
C ARG A 3 19.12 -2.29 -19.03
N GLY A 4 17.95 -2.79 -19.43
CA GLY A 4 16.80 -1.95 -19.73
C GLY A 4 16.51 -1.03 -18.54
N LEU A 5 15.95 0.15 -18.84
CA LEU A 5 15.54 1.07 -17.79
C LEU A 5 14.39 0.44 -16.97
N PRO A 6 14.27 0.80 -15.69
CA PRO A 6 13.15 0.33 -14.89
C PRO A 6 11.84 0.94 -15.42
N ALA A 7 10.80 0.11 -15.53
CA ALA A 7 9.51 0.53 -16.03
C ALA A 7 8.39 0.27 -15.00
N LEU A 8 7.60 1.30 -14.74
CA LEU A 8 6.46 1.28 -13.81
C LEU A 8 5.14 1.04 -14.56
N PHE A 9 4.38 0.08 -14.07
CA PHE A 9 3.12 -0.40 -14.62
C PHE A 9 2.08 -0.32 -13.50
N THR A 10 0.80 -0.18 -13.84
CA THR A 10 -0.26 -0.15 -12.83
C THR A 10 -1.51 -0.89 -13.30
N THR A 11 -2.14 -1.61 -12.40
CA THR A 11 -3.56 -1.97 -12.58
C THR A 11 -4.42 -0.72 -12.43
N ARG A 12 -5.70 -0.81 -12.79
CA ARG A 12 -6.61 0.31 -12.55
C ARG A 12 -6.71 0.66 -11.07
N SER A 13 -6.80 -0.34 -10.21
CA SER A 13 -6.89 -0.18 -8.75
C SER A 13 -5.62 0.42 -8.14
N GLY A 14 -4.46 0.18 -8.74
CA GLY A 14 -3.16 0.72 -8.28
C GLY A 14 -2.86 2.14 -8.72
N ARG A 15 -3.67 2.73 -9.63
CA ARG A 15 -3.35 4.00 -10.30
C ARG A 15 -3.14 5.18 -9.33
N PRO A 16 -3.98 5.41 -8.31
CA PRO A 16 -3.75 6.52 -7.36
C PRO A 16 -2.39 6.39 -6.67
N LEU A 17 -2.03 5.18 -6.26
CA LEU A 17 -0.76 4.91 -5.58
C LEU A 17 0.44 5.04 -6.53
N ALA A 18 0.33 4.50 -7.74
CA ALA A 18 1.41 4.59 -8.74
C ALA A 18 1.76 6.04 -9.07
N ARG A 19 0.74 6.92 -9.10
CA ARG A 19 0.92 8.36 -9.20
C ARG A 19 1.71 8.89 -8.01
N GLU A 20 1.24 8.71 -6.78
CA GLU A 20 1.96 9.24 -5.61
C GLU A 20 3.41 8.73 -5.52
N ILE A 21 3.67 7.47 -5.87
CA ILE A 21 5.02 6.93 -6.00
C ILE A 21 5.84 7.72 -7.04
N ALA A 22 5.29 7.98 -8.22
CA ALA A 22 5.99 8.72 -9.27
C ALA A 22 6.30 10.18 -8.89
N LYS A 23 5.37 10.87 -8.23
CA LYS A 23 5.59 12.21 -7.64
C LYS A 23 6.73 12.19 -6.63
N GLU A 24 6.68 11.25 -5.67
CA GLU A 24 7.67 11.18 -4.60
C GLU A 24 9.05 10.83 -5.14
N LEU A 25 9.14 9.89 -6.09
CA LEU A 25 10.39 9.58 -6.79
C LEU A 25 10.96 10.81 -7.50
N THR A 26 10.11 11.61 -8.16
CA THR A 26 10.53 12.86 -8.80
C THR A 26 11.12 13.83 -7.79
N SER A 27 10.42 14.07 -6.69
CA SER A 27 10.89 14.92 -5.58
C SER A 27 12.23 14.44 -5.01
N ILE A 28 12.35 13.14 -4.72
CA ILE A 28 13.59 12.53 -4.22
C ILE A 28 14.75 12.75 -5.20
N MET A 29 14.51 12.51 -6.49
CA MET A 29 15.51 12.71 -7.53
C MET A 29 15.95 14.17 -7.63
N GLU A 30 15.02 15.12 -7.55
CA GLU A 30 15.32 16.55 -7.60
C GLU A 30 16.11 17.02 -6.38
N ASN A 31 15.70 16.58 -5.19
CA ASN A 31 16.44 16.86 -3.96
C ASN A 31 17.86 16.29 -4.04
N ARG A 32 18.02 15.07 -4.55
CA ARG A 32 19.33 14.44 -4.70
C ARG A 32 20.23 15.19 -5.69
N LEU A 33 19.67 15.68 -6.80
CA LEU A 33 20.43 16.54 -7.72
C LEU A 33 20.85 17.86 -7.08
N GLN A 34 19.98 18.48 -6.27
CA GLN A 34 20.32 19.70 -5.54
C GLN A 34 21.42 19.47 -4.51
N GLU A 35 21.41 18.34 -3.80
CA GLU A 35 22.48 17.95 -2.87
C GLU A 35 23.80 17.79 -3.62
N LEU A 36 23.83 17.01 -4.71
CA LEU A 36 25.03 16.78 -5.49
C LEU A 36 25.56 18.06 -6.14
N ALA A 37 24.70 19.00 -6.53
CA ALA A 37 25.11 20.30 -7.06
C ALA A 37 25.82 21.20 -6.03
N ARG A 38 25.66 20.92 -4.73
CA ARG A 38 26.34 21.65 -3.63
C ARG A 38 27.69 21.03 -3.26
N GLU A 39 28.01 19.84 -3.77
CA GLU A 39 29.28 19.19 -3.51
C GLU A 39 30.42 19.93 -4.24
N PRO A 40 31.51 20.33 -3.55
CA PRO A 40 32.61 21.08 -4.17
C PRO A 40 33.33 20.28 -5.27
N THR A 41 33.35 18.95 -5.14
CA THR A 41 33.96 18.01 -6.07
C THR A 41 33.15 16.73 -6.09
N LEU A 42 32.80 16.25 -7.29
CA LEU A 42 32.09 14.99 -7.47
C LEU A 42 33.07 13.84 -7.74
N ASP A 43 32.82 12.68 -7.14
CA ASP A 43 33.49 11.45 -7.53
C ASP A 43 32.82 10.81 -8.75
N LYS A 44 33.49 9.82 -9.37
CA LYS A 44 32.99 9.12 -10.55
C LYS A 44 31.63 8.43 -10.34
N ARG A 45 31.31 8.05 -9.10
CA ARG A 45 30.05 7.38 -8.76
C ARG A 45 28.92 8.41 -8.71
N GLN A 46 29.17 9.57 -8.12
CA GLN A 46 28.24 10.70 -8.08
C GLN A 46 27.99 11.26 -9.49
N GLU A 47 29.01 11.37 -10.33
CA GLU A 47 28.84 11.75 -11.74
C GLU A 47 27.95 10.75 -12.50
N ALA A 48 28.18 9.45 -12.31
CA ALA A 48 27.35 8.40 -12.91
C ALA A 48 25.91 8.40 -12.35
N GLU A 49 25.73 8.74 -11.08
CA GLU A 49 24.42 8.91 -10.42
C GLU A 49 23.65 10.07 -11.05
N ILE A 50 24.27 11.24 -11.22
CA ILE A 50 23.67 12.40 -11.90
C ILE A 50 23.24 12.03 -13.33
N GLN A 51 24.10 11.36 -14.09
CA GLN A 51 23.77 10.90 -15.44
C GLN A 51 22.60 9.91 -15.45
N ARG A 52 22.46 9.08 -14.41
CA ARG A 52 21.32 8.18 -14.27
C ARG A 52 20.05 8.95 -13.95
N ILE A 53 20.08 9.87 -12.99
CA ILE A 53 18.92 10.67 -12.59
C ILE A 53 18.45 11.54 -13.76
N ASN A 54 19.36 12.22 -14.47
CA ASN A 54 19.00 13.05 -15.61
C ASN A 54 18.42 12.24 -16.77
N ARG A 55 18.88 11.00 -16.99
CA ARG A 55 18.22 10.09 -17.93
C ARG A 55 16.80 9.78 -17.51
N ILE A 56 16.57 9.45 -16.23
CA ILE A 56 15.22 9.19 -15.69
C ILE A 56 14.34 10.44 -15.77
N ARG A 57 14.87 11.65 -15.53
CA ARG A 57 14.09 12.91 -15.65
C ARG A 57 13.75 13.28 -17.09
N ALA A 58 14.62 12.95 -18.04
CA ALA A 58 14.35 13.15 -19.46
C ALA A 58 13.23 12.21 -19.97
N MET A 59 12.94 11.14 -19.24
CA MET A 59 11.73 10.34 -19.42
C MET A 59 10.60 11.12 -18.74
N ASN A 60 9.85 11.89 -19.54
CA ASN A 60 8.74 12.71 -19.06
C ASN A 60 7.76 11.88 -18.21
N VAL A 61 7.64 12.21 -16.92
CA VAL A 61 6.54 11.73 -16.06
C VAL A 61 5.36 12.68 -16.28
N GLU A 62 4.64 12.55 -17.40
CA GLU A 62 3.44 13.34 -17.61
C GLU A 62 2.23 12.73 -16.88
N TYR A 63 1.56 13.57 -16.10
CA TYR A 63 0.31 13.25 -15.42
C TYR A 63 -0.87 13.50 -16.35
N PHE A 64 -1.52 12.45 -16.85
CA PHE A 64 -2.73 12.61 -17.66
C PHE A 64 -4.02 12.12 -16.99
N GLY A 65 -5.02 13.00 -17.07
CA GLY A 65 -6.42 12.76 -16.81
C GLY A 65 -7.27 13.04 -18.05
N LYS A 66 -8.24 12.15 -18.28
CA LYS A 66 -9.35 12.16 -19.27
C LYS A 66 -9.02 11.85 -20.74
N SER A 67 -9.65 10.78 -21.23
CA SER A 67 -9.87 10.54 -22.66
C SER A 67 -10.75 11.63 -23.26
N ARG A 68 -10.35 12.14 -24.43
CA ARG A 68 -11.21 12.93 -25.31
C ARG A 68 -12.17 11.97 -26.03
N GLY A 69 -13.45 12.32 -26.02
CA GLY A 69 -14.51 11.54 -26.67
C GLY A 69 -14.24 11.30 -28.15
N GLY A 70 -14.44 10.07 -28.59
CA GLY A 70 -14.30 9.66 -29.99
C GLY A 70 -14.92 8.30 -30.25
N LEU A 71 -15.64 8.20 -31.37
CA LEU A 71 -16.59 7.16 -31.78
C LEU A 71 -15.93 5.87 -32.34
N PHE A 72 -14.90 5.34 -31.70
CA PHE A 72 -14.23 4.09 -32.11
C PHE A 72 -14.39 2.99 -31.06
N PRO A 73 -14.31 1.68 -31.44
CA PRO A 73 -14.43 0.57 -30.49
C PRO A 73 -13.50 0.79 -29.30
N ARG A 74 -13.99 0.48 -28.09
CA ARG A 74 -13.34 0.77 -26.80
C ARG A 74 -12.07 -0.08 -26.64
N HIS A 75 -11.00 0.31 -27.33
CA HIS A 75 -9.68 -0.28 -27.19
C HIS A 75 -8.95 0.33 -25.99
N ILE A 76 -8.20 -0.50 -25.28
CA ILE A 76 -7.33 -0.14 -24.16
C ILE A 76 -6.25 0.83 -24.69
N TYR A 77 -6.18 2.04 -24.14
CA TYR A 77 -5.20 3.06 -24.58
C TYR A 77 -3.92 2.98 -23.75
N ILE A 78 -2.78 2.88 -24.44
CA ILE A 78 -1.45 3.21 -23.93
C ILE A 78 -0.99 4.41 -24.74
N GLU A 79 -0.73 5.55 -24.08
CA GLU A 79 -0.19 6.72 -24.75
C GLU A 79 1.34 6.61 -24.84
N ASP A 80 1.83 6.76 -26.06
CA ASP A 80 3.23 6.72 -26.47
C ASP A 80 3.90 8.08 -26.18
N PHE A 81 4.96 8.05 -25.37
CA PHE A 81 5.92 9.16 -25.31
C PHE A 81 7.21 8.65 -25.94
N SER A 82 7.43 9.07 -27.18
CA SER A 82 8.67 8.79 -27.89
C SER A 82 9.89 9.14 -27.03
N ASP A 83 10.74 8.12 -26.81
CA ASP A 83 12.12 8.14 -26.29
C ASP A 83 12.42 7.71 -24.83
N GLY A 84 11.66 6.79 -24.24
CA GLY A 84 12.14 6.03 -23.07
C GLY A 84 11.05 5.49 -22.14
N GLU A 85 10.72 4.22 -22.35
CA GLU A 85 9.48 3.55 -21.93
C GLU A 85 9.26 3.36 -20.41
N ILE A 86 8.07 3.78 -19.95
CA ILE A 86 7.30 3.33 -18.77
C ILE A 86 5.84 3.12 -19.28
N HIS A 87 4.98 2.36 -18.57
CA HIS A 87 3.49 2.31 -18.66
C HIS A 87 2.83 0.94 -18.98
N VAL A 88 1.90 0.51 -18.10
CA VAL A 88 0.68 -0.25 -18.43
C VAL A 88 -0.40 0.40 -17.61
N VAL A 89 -1.46 0.80 -18.30
CA VAL A 89 -2.74 1.14 -17.72
C VAL A 89 -3.72 0.11 -18.29
N ILE A 90 -4.21 -0.79 -17.44
CA ILE A 90 -5.36 -1.63 -17.81
C ILE A 90 -6.60 -0.76 -17.59
N ASP A 91 -7.22 -0.27 -18.66
CA ASP A 91 -8.51 0.42 -18.57
C ASP A 91 -9.64 -0.44 -19.15
N ASP A 92 -10.79 -0.42 -18.46
CA ASP A 92 -12.09 -1.06 -18.76
C ASP A 92 -12.06 -2.41 -19.51
N TYR A 93 -11.04 -3.24 -19.27
CA TYR A 93 -10.99 -4.59 -19.79
C TYR A 93 -11.99 -5.49 -19.04
N LYS A 94 -12.99 -6.02 -19.74
CA LYS A 94 -13.85 -7.07 -19.18
C LYS A 94 -13.06 -8.37 -19.08
N LEU A 95 -12.61 -8.73 -17.88
CA LEU A 95 -11.77 -9.89 -17.55
C LEU A 95 -12.08 -11.23 -18.27
N ALA A 96 -13.29 -11.39 -18.82
CA ALA A 96 -13.74 -12.56 -19.57
C ALA A 96 -13.81 -12.41 -21.12
N GLU A 97 -13.63 -11.22 -21.71
CA GLU A 97 -14.02 -10.94 -23.12
C GLU A 97 -12.88 -10.49 -24.05
N GLU A 98 -11.71 -10.08 -23.56
CA GLU A 98 -10.65 -9.38 -24.33
C GLU A 98 -9.26 -9.80 -23.80
N LYS A 99 -8.15 -9.24 -24.28
CA LYS A 99 -6.81 -9.58 -23.79
C LYS A 99 -6.04 -8.30 -23.48
N PRO A 100 -5.30 -8.23 -22.36
CA PRO A 100 -4.37 -7.12 -22.15
C PRO A 100 -3.25 -7.19 -23.19
N GLU A 101 -2.76 -6.02 -23.58
CA GLU A 101 -1.61 -5.87 -24.47
C GLU A 101 -0.61 -4.92 -23.82
N VAL A 102 0.68 -5.19 -24.02
CA VAL A 102 1.75 -4.28 -23.65
C VAL A 102 2.14 -3.55 -24.92
N ALA A 103 1.83 -2.25 -25.01
CA ALA A 103 2.07 -1.49 -26.24
C ALA A 103 3.57 -1.31 -26.55
N ASN A 104 4.40 -1.30 -25.51
CA ASN A 104 5.82 -1.00 -25.59
C ASN A 104 6.67 -2.21 -25.18
N SER A 105 7.88 -2.31 -25.73
CA SER A 105 8.67 -3.54 -25.58
C SER A 105 9.35 -3.63 -24.21
N VAL A 106 8.77 -4.39 -23.29
CA VAL A 106 9.37 -4.69 -21.97
C VAL A 106 10.54 -5.68 -22.00
N ARG A 107 10.97 -6.13 -23.19
CA ARG A 107 12.06 -7.10 -23.35
C ARG A 107 13.34 -6.64 -22.65
N GLY A 108 13.83 -7.43 -21.69
CA GLY A 108 15.07 -7.13 -20.97
C GLY A 108 14.97 -5.96 -19.97
N GLN A 109 13.75 -5.53 -19.63
CA GLN A 109 13.50 -4.46 -18.67
C GLN A 109 13.21 -4.99 -17.27
N ASP A 110 13.51 -4.17 -16.26
CA ASP A 110 13.12 -4.38 -14.87
C ASP A 110 11.76 -3.71 -14.62
N VAL A 111 10.70 -4.50 -14.50
CA VAL A 111 9.32 -3.98 -14.47
C VAL A 111 8.72 -4.03 -13.08
N PHE A 112 7.97 -3.00 -12.72
CA PHE A 112 7.28 -2.86 -11.45
C PHE A 112 5.79 -2.70 -11.71
N LEU A 113 4.95 -3.63 -11.28
CA LEU A 113 3.50 -3.49 -11.36
C LEU A 113 2.92 -3.07 -10.02
N VAL A 114 2.32 -1.89 -9.96
CA VAL A 114 1.56 -1.40 -8.81
C VAL A 114 0.11 -1.86 -8.93
N SER A 115 -0.41 -2.46 -7.87
CA SER A 115 -1.82 -2.85 -7.80
C SER A 115 -2.37 -2.67 -6.39
N ALA A 116 -3.67 -2.46 -6.29
CA ALA A 116 -4.39 -2.55 -5.04
C ALA A 116 -5.33 -3.76 -5.07
N SER A 117 -5.37 -4.52 -3.97
CA SER A 117 -6.25 -5.70 -3.84
C SER A 117 -7.27 -5.57 -2.71
N TYR A 118 -7.69 -4.35 -2.41
CA TYR A 118 -8.82 -4.10 -1.53
C TYR A 118 -10.08 -3.77 -2.34
N GLU A 119 -11.24 -4.10 -1.78
CA GLU A 119 -12.51 -3.52 -2.20
C GLU A 119 -12.65 -2.16 -1.50
N PRO A 120 -12.88 -1.07 -2.23
CA PRO A 120 -13.09 0.21 -1.59
C PRO A 120 -14.37 0.18 -0.75
N PRO A 121 -14.40 0.79 0.44
CA PRO A 121 -15.62 0.87 1.25
C PRO A 121 -16.82 1.38 0.45
N ARG A 122 -18.02 0.82 0.67
CA ARG A 122 -19.25 1.27 -0.03
C ARG A 122 -19.49 2.78 0.15
N ASP A 123 -19.14 3.28 1.33
CA ASP A 123 -19.30 4.68 1.75
C ASP A 123 -18.01 5.50 1.58
N THR A 124 -17.10 5.08 0.69
CA THR A 124 -15.81 5.76 0.48
C THR A 124 -15.96 7.27 0.26
N GLU A 125 -16.97 7.70 -0.49
CA GLU A 125 -17.27 9.13 -0.70
C GLU A 125 -17.56 9.87 0.60
N GLU A 126 -18.38 9.30 1.47
CA GLU A 126 -18.76 9.90 2.74
C GLU A 126 -17.58 9.90 3.71
N LEU A 127 -16.80 8.81 3.75
CA LEU A 127 -15.59 8.71 4.56
C LEU A 127 -14.55 9.76 4.15
N ILE A 128 -14.31 9.91 2.84
CA ILE A 128 -13.38 10.91 2.29
C ILE A 128 -13.85 12.33 2.62
N ARG A 129 -15.14 12.64 2.43
CA ARG A 129 -15.72 13.95 2.78
C ARG A 129 -15.60 14.25 4.28
N THR A 130 -15.90 13.27 5.11
CA THR A 130 -15.82 13.39 6.58
C THR A 130 -14.37 13.60 7.03
N ALA A 131 -13.42 12.86 6.45
CA ALA A 131 -12.00 13.00 6.74
C ALA A 131 -11.49 14.39 6.34
N ALA A 132 -11.87 14.89 5.17
CA ALA A 132 -11.49 16.22 4.70
C ALA A 132 -12.02 17.35 5.58
N ALA A 133 -13.29 17.26 5.99
CA ALA A 133 -13.91 18.23 6.89
C ALA A 133 -13.22 18.30 8.26
N LYS A 134 -12.65 17.18 8.74
CA LYS A 134 -11.99 17.08 10.05
C LYS A 134 -10.50 17.40 10.03
N THR A 135 -9.81 17.15 8.93
CA THR A 135 -8.34 17.23 8.88
C THR A 135 -7.81 18.64 8.60
N GLY A 136 -8.61 19.53 8.00
CA GLY A 136 -8.16 20.89 7.65
C GLY A 136 -6.89 20.94 6.79
N SER A 137 -6.51 19.81 6.18
CA SER A 137 -5.25 19.63 5.47
C SER A 137 -5.31 20.30 4.10
N SER A 138 -4.31 21.11 3.77
CA SER A 138 -4.14 21.74 2.45
C SER A 138 -3.99 20.73 1.33
N ASP A 139 -3.58 19.50 1.65
CA ASP A 139 -3.21 18.48 0.67
C ASP A 139 -4.42 17.63 0.25
N MET A 140 -5.48 17.61 1.07
CA MET A 140 -6.75 16.92 0.81
C MET A 140 -7.75 17.87 0.13
N THR A 141 -7.36 18.46 -1.00
CA THR A 141 -8.22 19.40 -1.73
C THR A 141 -9.50 18.71 -2.22
N PRO A 142 -10.65 19.40 -2.29
CA PRO A 142 -11.89 18.84 -2.85
C PRO A 142 -11.71 18.18 -4.22
N ALA A 143 -10.82 18.72 -5.07
CA ALA A 143 -10.50 18.16 -6.38
C ALA A 143 -9.75 16.81 -6.28
N PHE A 144 -8.78 16.70 -5.38
CA PHE A 144 -8.09 15.43 -5.11
C PHE A 144 -9.05 14.38 -4.57
N LEU A 145 -9.97 14.78 -3.68
CA LEU A 145 -10.97 13.88 -3.12
C LEU A 145 -11.97 13.39 -4.17
N GLU A 146 -12.45 14.28 -5.05
CA GLU A 146 -13.31 13.91 -6.17
C GLU A 146 -12.61 13.00 -7.18
N GLU A 147 -11.32 13.23 -7.43
CA GLU A 147 -10.51 12.35 -8.27
C GLU A 147 -10.32 10.97 -7.64
N LEU A 148 -9.92 10.92 -6.35
CA LEU A 148 -9.75 9.67 -5.61
C LEU A 148 -11.06 8.86 -5.58
N VAL A 149 -12.19 9.52 -5.31
CA VAL A 149 -13.53 8.93 -5.37
C VAL A 149 -13.85 8.36 -6.76
N ARG A 150 -13.49 9.07 -7.83
CA ARG A 150 -13.73 8.62 -9.22
C ARG A 150 -12.89 7.41 -9.60
N GLU A 151 -11.66 7.34 -9.11
CA GLU A 151 -10.75 6.23 -9.38
C GLU A 151 -11.12 4.97 -8.57
N ILE A 152 -11.80 5.18 -7.44
CA ILE A 152 -12.35 4.13 -6.59
C ILE A 152 -13.66 3.55 -7.19
N ARG A 153 -13.51 2.45 -7.94
CA ARG A 153 -14.65 1.71 -8.51
C ARG A 153 -15.31 0.83 -7.44
N LYS A 154 -16.53 1.20 -7.02
CA LYS A 154 -17.36 0.48 -6.02
C LYS A 154 -17.88 -0.89 -6.50
N ASP A 155 -17.67 -1.24 -7.76
CA ASP A 155 -18.22 -2.44 -8.42
C ASP A 155 -17.20 -3.56 -8.64
N ARG A 156 -15.96 -3.43 -8.13
CA ARG A 156 -14.93 -4.48 -8.27
C ARG A 156 -14.62 -5.12 -6.94
N SER A 157 -14.66 -6.45 -6.93
CA SER A 157 -14.31 -7.26 -5.78
C SER A 157 -12.79 -7.41 -5.64
N VAL A 158 -12.35 -7.89 -4.47
CA VAL A 158 -10.96 -8.34 -4.26
C VAL A 158 -10.54 -9.35 -5.33
N ASN A 159 -11.43 -10.24 -5.77
CA ASN A 159 -11.13 -11.23 -6.82
C ASN A 159 -10.82 -10.58 -8.16
N ASP A 160 -11.61 -9.58 -8.56
CA ASP A 160 -11.40 -8.89 -9.83
C ASP A 160 -10.05 -8.17 -9.85
N ASN A 161 -9.67 -7.57 -8.72
CA ASN A 161 -8.39 -6.88 -8.58
C ASN A 161 -7.20 -7.86 -8.56
N VAL A 162 -7.33 -8.99 -7.87
CA VAL A 162 -6.30 -10.05 -7.88
C VAL A 162 -6.14 -10.61 -9.28
N MET A 163 -7.23 -10.96 -9.97
CA MET A 163 -7.17 -11.50 -11.32
C MET A 163 -6.60 -10.50 -12.33
N GLU A 164 -6.97 -9.22 -12.24
CA GLU A 164 -6.37 -8.17 -13.06
C GLU A 164 -4.86 -8.08 -12.85
N ALA A 165 -4.39 -8.10 -11.59
CA ALA A 165 -2.96 -8.08 -11.28
C ALA A 165 -2.25 -9.33 -11.85
N MET A 166 -2.77 -10.53 -11.62
CA MET A 166 -2.16 -11.77 -12.13
C MET A 166 -2.08 -11.77 -13.66
N ILE A 167 -3.14 -11.34 -14.33
CA ILE A 167 -3.16 -11.21 -15.78
C ILE A 167 -2.09 -10.22 -16.26
N ALA A 168 -1.99 -9.04 -15.64
CA ALA A 168 -0.97 -8.04 -15.98
C ALA A 168 0.46 -8.56 -15.78
N LEU A 169 0.74 -9.17 -14.62
CA LEU A 169 2.03 -9.76 -14.27
C LEU A 169 2.42 -10.84 -15.28
N ARG A 170 1.46 -11.71 -15.62
CA ARG A 170 1.67 -12.76 -16.61
C ARG A 170 1.99 -12.18 -17.99
N THR A 171 1.26 -11.16 -18.43
CA THR A 171 1.51 -10.51 -19.72
C THR A 171 2.90 -9.89 -19.77
N LEU A 172 3.30 -9.14 -18.73
CA LEU A 172 4.64 -8.56 -18.64
C LEU A 172 5.73 -9.63 -18.71
N SER A 173 5.55 -10.75 -18.02
CA SER A 173 6.51 -11.85 -18.03
C SER A 173 6.65 -12.53 -19.41
N ILE A 174 5.54 -12.80 -20.11
CA ILE A 174 5.60 -13.44 -21.44
C ILE A 174 6.09 -12.49 -22.54
N CYS A 175 6.07 -11.18 -22.30
CA CYS A 175 6.68 -10.16 -23.16
C CYS A 175 8.19 -9.99 -22.90
N ASP A 176 8.84 -10.97 -22.25
CA ASP A 176 10.28 -11.06 -22.02
C ASP A 176 10.88 -9.98 -21.11
N ALA A 177 10.10 -9.48 -20.13
CA ALA A 177 10.65 -8.70 -19.02
C ALA A 177 11.78 -9.44 -18.30
N GLU A 178 12.91 -8.78 -18.00
CA GLU A 178 14.06 -9.38 -17.30
C GLU A 178 13.70 -9.74 -15.87
N ARG A 179 12.94 -8.85 -15.19
CA ARG A 179 12.51 -9.02 -13.81
C ARG A 179 11.14 -8.39 -13.62
N VAL A 180 10.25 -9.08 -12.92
CA VAL A 180 8.89 -8.58 -12.61
C VAL A 180 8.75 -8.41 -11.09
N THR A 181 8.52 -7.18 -10.66
CA THR A 181 8.24 -6.83 -9.26
C THR A 181 6.77 -6.47 -9.08
N TRP A 182 6.09 -7.14 -8.17
CA TRP A 182 4.69 -6.85 -7.83
C TRP A 182 4.64 -5.97 -6.58
N ILE A 183 4.17 -4.74 -6.73
CA ILE A 183 3.96 -3.79 -5.62
C ILE A 183 2.47 -3.82 -5.27
N CYS A 184 2.15 -4.38 -4.10
CA CYS A 184 0.79 -4.50 -3.61
C CYS A 184 0.77 -4.24 -2.10
N PRO A 185 0.56 -2.98 -1.64
CA PRO A 185 0.69 -2.68 -0.22
C PRO A 185 -0.21 -3.54 0.67
N SER A 186 -1.51 -3.62 0.35
CA SER A 186 -2.43 -4.50 1.07
C SER A 186 -2.42 -5.90 0.46
N ALA A 187 -1.66 -6.83 1.02
CA ALA A 187 -1.62 -8.20 0.53
C ALA A 187 -3.03 -8.84 0.44
N PRO A 188 -3.43 -9.38 -0.72
CA PRO A 188 -4.73 -10.01 -0.89
C PRO A 188 -4.88 -11.22 0.02
N TYR A 189 -6.06 -11.39 0.60
CA TYR A 189 -6.38 -12.53 1.45
C TYR A 189 -5.45 -12.74 2.66
N ALA A 190 -4.73 -11.70 3.11
CA ALA A 190 -3.76 -11.81 4.19
C ALA A 190 -4.33 -12.32 5.53
N ARG A 191 -5.64 -12.15 5.77
CA ARG A 191 -6.35 -12.69 6.95
C ARG A 191 -6.66 -14.18 6.86
N GLN A 192 -6.45 -14.80 5.70
CA GLN A 192 -6.64 -16.22 5.42
C GLN A 192 -5.27 -16.89 5.22
N ASP A 193 -4.32 -16.60 6.12
CA ASP A 193 -2.95 -17.11 6.12
C ASP A 193 -2.85 -18.56 6.61
N ARG A 194 -3.74 -19.00 7.49
CA ARG A 194 -3.63 -20.33 8.12
C ARG A 194 -4.64 -21.32 7.57
N SER A 195 -4.20 -22.56 7.42
CA SER A 195 -5.09 -23.71 7.30
C SER A 195 -5.57 -24.17 8.67
N LYS A 196 -6.87 -24.45 8.79
CA LYS A 196 -7.47 -25.17 9.92
C LYS A 196 -8.27 -26.35 9.40
N GLU A 197 -8.16 -27.50 10.05
CA GLU A 197 -8.88 -28.74 9.69
C GLU A 197 -8.86 -29.08 8.19
N ARG A 198 -9.89 -28.71 7.44
CA ARG A 198 -10.08 -28.97 5.99
C ARG A 198 -10.11 -27.67 5.16
N GLU A 199 -9.37 -26.65 5.57
CA GLU A 199 -9.29 -25.35 4.91
C GLU A 199 -7.91 -25.11 4.28
N ALA A 200 -7.89 -24.44 3.13
CA ALA A 200 -6.65 -24.00 2.49
C ALA A 200 -6.25 -22.59 2.95
N SER A 201 -4.95 -22.31 3.00
CA SER A 201 -4.45 -20.93 3.10
C SER A 201 -4.63 -20.22 1.77
N ILE A 202 -5.60 -19.30 1.69
CA ILE A 202 -5.86 -18.54 0.46
C ILE A 202 -4.74 -17.53 0.19
N ALA A 203 -4.08 -17.00 1.25
CA ALA A 203 -2.89 -16.18 1.07
C ALA A 203 -1.76 -16.95 0.35
N LYS A 204 -1.58 -18.24 0.66
CA LYS A 204 -0.62 -19.11 -0.05
C LYS A 204 -1.06 -19.38 -1.49
N LEU A 205 -2.34 -19.61 -1.74
CA LEU A 205 -2.86 -19.77 -3.11
C LEU A 205 -2.58 -18.54 -3.99
N VAL A 206 -2.76 -17.32 -3.46
CA VAL A 206 -2.44 -16.10 -4.23
C VAL A 206 -0.93 -16.00 -4.51
N GLN A 207 -0.09 -16.40 -3.55
CA GLN A 207 1.34 -16.48 -3.80
C GLN A 207 1.65 -17.47 -4.93
N GLU A 208 1.04 -18.66 -4.94
CA GLU A 208 1.23 -19.66 -6.01
C GLU A 208 0.78 -19.12 -7.38
N PHE A 209 -0.30 -18.33 -7.43
CA PHE A 209 -0.67 -17.62 -8.67
C PHE A 209 0.41 -16.65 -9.13
N SER A 210 1.01 -15.89 -8.21
CA SER A 210 2.09 -14.97 -8.55
C SER A 210 3.35 -15.70 -9.03
N GLU A 211 3.64 -16.88 -8.51
CA GLU A 211 4.72 -17.76 -8.98
C GLU A 211 4.46 -18.24 -10.42
N VAL A 212 3.23 -18.68 -10.72
CA VAL A 212 2.81 -19.03 -12.10
C VAL A 212 2.92 -17.82 -13.05
N CYS A 213 2.68 -16.61 -12.54
CA CYS A 213 2.88 -15.37 -13.27
C CYS A 213 4.35 -14.93 -13.38
N ARG A 214 5.29 -15.71 -12.81
CA ARG A 214 6.74 -15.47 -12.80
C ARG A 214 7.14 -14.15 -12.16
N VAL A 215 6.43 -13.77 -11.09
CA VAL A 215 6.82 -12.64 -10.25
C VAL A 215 8.11 -12.95 -9.51
N SER A 216 9.15 -12.16 -9.76
CA SER A 216 10.48 -12.33 -9.16
C SER A 216 10.58 -11.72 -7.76
N HIS A 217 9.83 -10.65 -7.51
CA HIS A 217 9.83 -9.95 -6.23
C HIS A 217 8.45 -9.39 -5.92
N ALA A 218 8.03 -9.42 -4.66
CA ALA A 218 6.79 -8.81 -4.20
C ALA A 218 7.06 -7.79 -3.08
N VAL A 219 6.32 -6.69 -3.05
CA VAL A 219 6.42 -5.65 -2.04
C VAL A 219 5.05 -5.44 -1.41
N PHE A 220 4.97 -5.70 -0.11
CA PHE A 220 3.79 -5.52 0.71
C PHE A 220 4.04 -4.46 1.80
N GLU A 221 2.97 -3.97 2.42
CA GLU A 221 2.99 -3.09 3.57
C GLU A 221 2.24 -3.76 4.72
N ASP A 222 2.90 -3.84 5.88
CA ASP A 222 2.35 -4.34 7.14
C ASP A 222 1.46 -5.60 6.99
N LEU A 223 2.06 -6.68 6.46
CA LEU A 223 1.41 -7.99 6.37
C LEU A 223 0.69 -8.36 7.67
N HIS A 224 -0.55 -8.84 7.54
CA HIS A 224 -1.38 -9.29 8.67
C HIS A 224 -0.64 -10.29 9.58
N ALA A 225 0.09 -11.21 8.96
CA ALA A 225 0.95 -12.16 9.64
C ALA A 225 2.35 -12.15 9.01
N ASP A 226 3.39 -12.01 9.84
CA ASP A 226 4.80 -12.05 9.41
C ASP A 226 5.12 -13.32 8.61
N GLN A 227 4.43 -14.43 8.88
CA GLN A 227 4.59 -15.72 8.21
C GLN A 227 4.23 -15.66 6.72
N ILE A 228 3.34 -14.76 6.28
CA ILE A 228 2.97 -14.64 4.86
C ILE A 228 4.20 -14.34 4.02
N LYS A 229 5.17 -13.56 4.55
CA LYS A 229 6.43 -13.29 3.87
C LYS A 229 7.18 -14.57 3.51
N SER A 230 7.09 -15.60 4.33
CA SER A 230 7.77 -16.89 4.07
C SER A 230 7.17 -17.66 2.90
N TYR A 231 5.93 -17.37 2.49
CA TYR A 231 5.34 -17.98 1.29
C TYR A 231 6.08 -17.58 0.02
N TYR A 232 6.66 -16.37 0.02
CA TYR A 232 7.40 -15.76 -1.08
C TYR A 232 8.91 -15.97 -0.94
N GLN A 233 9.38 -16.92 -0.13
CA GLN A 233 10.81 -17.24 0.04
C GLN A 233 11.17 -18.57 -0.63
N ASP A 234 10.73 -18.75 -1.86
CA ASP A 234 11.09 -19.91 -2.70
C ASP A 234 12.30 -19.60 -3.59
N GLN A 235 12.60 -20.49 -4.54
CA GLN A 235 13.79 -20.35 -5.40
C GLN A 235 13.70 -19.16 -6.38
N PHE A 236 12.49 -18.74 -6.76
CA PHE A 236 12.26 -17.82 -7.87
C PHE A 236 11.61 -16.50 -7.45
N GLN A 237 11.10 -16.45 -6.23
CA GLN A 237 10.41 -15.30 -5.68
C GLN A 237 11.02 -14.87 -4.35
N THR A 238 11.00 -13.56 -4.12
CA THR A 238 11.34 -12.93 -2.85
C THR A 238 10.26 -11.92 -2.49
N ALA A 239 10.12 -11.55 -1.21
CA ALA A 239 9.25 -10.47 -0.82
C ALA A 239 9.85 -9.55 0.22
N ASP A 240 9.49 -8.27 0.12
CA ASP A 240 9.67 -7.27 1.15
C ASP A 240 8.34 -6.91 1.82
N ASN A 241 8.38 -6.76 3.14
CA ASN A 241 7.27 -6.28 3.95
C ASN A 241 7.71 -4.95 4.56
N ILE A 242 7.26 -3.86 3.96
CA ILE A 242 7.54 -2.51 4.43
C ILE A 242 6.66 -2.25 5.66
N GLN A 243 7.15 -1.41 6.57
CA GLN A 243 6.48 -1.12 7.84
C GLN A 243 5.98 0.33 7.83
N ALA A 244 4.66 0.54 7.92
CA ALA A 244 4.05 1.86 7.99
C ALA A 244 4.49 2.63 9.23
N SER A 245 4.98 1.91 10.25
CA SER A 245 5.55 2.48 11.47
C SER A 245 6.64 3.53 11.23
N ARG A 246 7.35 3.48 10.10
CA ARG A 246 8.33 4.51 9.72
C ARG A 246 7.71 5.88 9.48
N VAL A 247 6.45 5.92 9.05
CA VAL A 247 5.68 7.15 8.79
C VAL A 247 4.76 7.45 9.99
N LEU A 248 4.10 6.43 10.53
CA LEU A 248 3.12 6.59 11.61
C LEU A 248 3.77 7.01 12.93
N LEU A 249 4.94 6.47 13.29
CA LEU A 249 5.58 6.81 14.57
C LEU A 249 5.95 8.31 14.66
N PRO A 250 6.64 8.93 13.68
CA PRO A 250 6.85 10.37 13.68
C PRO A 250 5.55 11.18 13.73
N GLY A 251 4.51 10.76 13.00
CA GLY A 251 3.20 11.41 13.03
C GLY A 251 2.57 11.39 14.42
N ILE A 252 2.59 10.24 15.09
CA ILE A 252 2.11 10.08 16.48
C ILE A 252 2.92 10.96 17.43
N GLN A 253 4.25 10.99 17.29
CA GLN A 253 5.11 11.84 18.12
C GLN A 253 4.79 13.33 17.94
N GLN A 254 4.50 13.77 16.71
CA GLN A 254 4.08 15.15 16.44
C GLN A 254 2.71 15.46 17.07
N LEU A 255 1.76 14.51 17.03
CA LEU A 255 0.45 14.69 17.68
C LEU A 255 0.59 14.81 19.19
N ILE A 256 1.42 13.96 19.82
CA ILE A 256 1.73 14.05 21.25
C ILE A 256 2.38 15.39 21.57
N ALA A 257 3.36 15.83 20.77
CA ALA A 257 4.07 17.10 20.98
C ALA A 257 3.17 18.35 20.83
N LYS A 258 2.08 18.25 20.07
CA LYS A 258 1.07 19.31 19.90
C LYS A 258 0.02 19.33 21.03
N SER A 259 0.01 18.33 21.90
CA SER A 259 -0.90 18.32 23.05
C SER A 259 -0.46 19.32 24.13
N ASP A 260 -1.38 19.70 25.02
CA ASP A 260 -1.07 20.55 26.18
C ASP A 260 -0.31 19.80 27.30
N ILE A 261 0.12 18.56 27.05
CA ILE A 261 0.82 17.71 28.02
C ILE A 261 2.33 17.99 27.96
N PRO A 262 2.97 18.35 29.08
CA PRO A 262 4.42 18.52 29.13
C PRO A 262 5.19 17.24 28.74
N PRO A 263 6.33 17.35 28.02
CA PRO A 263 7.09 16.18 27.56
C PRO A 263 7.46 15.17 28.66
N ASP A 264 7.77 15.66 29.87
CA ASP A 264 8.10 14.84 31.05
C ASP A 264 6.90 14.09 31.64
N LYS A 265 5.68 14.50 31.28
CA LYS A 265 4.41 13.91 31.74
C LYS A 265 3.72 13.03 30.71
N VAL A 266 4.22 12.96 29.47
CA VAL A 266 3.63 12.15 28.39
C VAL A 266 3.35 10.70 28.83
N ARG A 267 4.29 10.08 29.54
CA ARG A 267 4.15 8.70 30.04
C ARG A 267 2.96 8.49 31.01
N GLN A 268 2.54 9.53 31.72
CA GLN A 268 1.43 9.48 32.69
C GLN A 268 0.08 9.71 32.03
N HIS A 269 0.06 10.43 30.90
CA HIS A 269 -1.16 10.86 30.21
C HIS A 269 -1.46 10.11 28.92
N PHE A 270 -0.53 9.31 28.39
CA PHE A 270 -0.73 8.55 27.17
C PHE A 270 -0.51 7.06 27.41
N CYS A 271 -1.24 6.23 26.67
CA CYS A 271 -0.95 4.81 26.53
C CYS A 271 -1.08 4.39 25.07
N VAL A 272 -0.38 3.34 24.68
CA VAL A 272 -0.73 2.57 23.48
C VAL A 272 -1.75 1.51 23.89
N GLU A 273 -2.66 1.18 22.99
CA GLU A 273 -3.61 0.09 23.19
C GLU A 273 -3.59 -0.89 22.02
N SER A 274 -3.52 -2.18 22.36
CA SER A 274 -3.70 -3.26 21.38
C SER A 274 -5.18 -3.68 21.31
N PRO A 275 -5.78 -3.73 20.11
CA PRO A 275 -7.19 -4.07 19.97
C PRO A 275 -7.51 -5.55 20.21
N ASP A 276 -6.52 -6.42 20.14
CA ASP A 276 -6.60 -7.81 20.61
C ASP A 276 -5.19 -8.39 20.84
N ALA A 277 -5.15 -9.68 21.18
CA ALA A 277 -3.91 -10.41 21.42
C ALA A 277 -3.04 -10.55 20.15
N GLY A 278 -3.63 -10.54 18.94
CA GLY A 278 -2.91 -10.67 17.68
C GLY A 278 -2.06 -9.44 17.37
N ALA A 279 -2.61 -8.25 17.61
CA ALA A 279 -1.92 -6.97 17.42
C ALA A 279 -0.90 -6.62 18.53
N MET A 280 -0.83 -7.42 19.60
CA MET A 280 -0.05 -7.10 20.81
C MET A 280 1.43 -6.81 20.53
N LYS A 281 2.06 -7.61 19.66
CA LYS A 281 3.47 -7.46 19.30
C LYS A 281 3.71 -6.09 18.65
N ARG A 282 2.80 -5.66 17.77
CA ARG A 282 2.85 -4.37 17.08
C ARG A 282 2.64 -3.22 18.07
N ALA A 283 1.58 -3.27 18.87
CA ALA A 283 1.28 -2.25 19.87
C ALA A 283 2.42 -2.09 20.90
N ARG A 284 3.01 -3.21 21.34
CA ARG A 284 4.18 -3.21 22.24
C ARG A 284 5.39 -2.51 21.64
N TRP A 285 5.63 -2.67 20.34
CA TRP A 285 6.72 -1.97 19.66
C TRP A 285 6.52 -0.45 19.71
N TYR A 286 5.31 0.03 19.41
CA TYR A 286 4.99 1.46 19.49
C TYR A 286 5.11 1.99 20.92
N ALA A 287 4.58 1.28 21.91
CA ALA A 287 4.67 1.66 23.32
C ALA A 287 6.14 1.85 23.76
N ASN A 288 7.00 0.91 23.39
CA ASN A 288 8.44 0.97 23.68
C ASN A 288 9.12 2.14 22.98
N LYS A 289 8.78 2.42 21.71
CA LYS A 289 9.36 3.54 20.94
C LYS A 289 8.91 4.90 21.44
N LEU A 290 7.68 5.00 21.95
CA LEU A 290 7.10 6.21 22.52
C LEU A 290 7.46 6.40 24.01
N GLY A 291 7.94 5.36 24.70
CA GLY A 291 8.23 5.41 26.13
C GLY A 291 6.97 5.44 27.01
N ILE A 292 5.81 5.06 26.47
CA ILE A 292 4.51 5.11 27.17
C ILE A 292 4.00 3.70 27.52
N PRO A 293 3.09 3.56 28.49
CA PRO A 293 2.53 2.25 28.87
C PRO A 293 1.71 1.62 27.73
N LEU A 294 1.62 0.28 27.74
CA LEU A 294 0.73 -0.46 26.84
C LEU A 294 -0.43 -1.04 27.65
N ALA A 295 -1.63 -0.88 27.12
CA ALA A 295 -2.82 -1.61 27.47
C ALA A 295 -3.25 -2.53 26.32
N TYR A 296 -4.18 -3.45 26.59
CA TYR A 296 -4.77 -4.27 25.55
C TYR A 296 -6.18 -4.71 25.89
N ALA A 297 -6.99 -4.88 24.85
CA ALA A 297 -8.31 -5.46 24.95
C ALA A 297 -8.23 -6.99 24.87
N ASP A 298 -8.74 -7.68 25.89
CA ASP A 298 -9.03 -9.10 25.86
C ASP A 298 -10.49 -9.31 25.43
N LYS A 299 -10.67 -9.85 24.22
CA LYS A 299 -11.98 -10.12 23.64
C LYS A 299 -12.42 -11.53 24.03
N MET A 300 -13.33 -11.63 24.99
CA MET A 300 -14.01 -12.88 25.27
C MET A 300 -15.08 -13.11 24.21
N ARG A 301 -14.92 -14.18 23.43
CA ARG A 301 -15.89 -14.61 22.42
C ARG A 301 -16.77 -15.71 23.00
N ASP A 302 -18.07 -15.60 22.78
CA ASP A 302 -18.97 -16.74 22.97
C ASP A 302 -18.94 -17.58 21.69
N TYR A 303 -18.26 -18.73 21.78
CA TYR A 303 -18.11 -19.65 20.65
C TYR A 303 -19.43 -20.32 20.24
N SER A 304 -20.52 -20.14 21.00
CA SER A 304 -21.87 -20.61 20.63
C SER A 304 -22.59 -19.69 19.65
N ILE A 305 -22.12 -18.45 19.45
CA ILE A 305 -22.69 -17.49 18.49
C ILE A 305 -21.59 -17.04 17.51
N PRO A 306 -21.67 -17.40 16.22
CA PRO A 306 -20.72 -16.94 15.20
C PRO A 306 -20.63 -15.42 15.17
N ASN A 307 -19.41 -14.88 15.14
CA ASN A 307 -19.11 -13.44 15.11
C ASN A 307 -19.58 -12.61 16.33
N SER A 308 -19.88 -13.24 17.48
CA SER A 308 -20.19 -12.49 18.71
C SER A 308 -18.94 -12.14 19.54
N VAL A 309 -18.89 -10.91 20.04
CA VAL A 309 -17.99 -10.49 21.13
C VAL A 309 -18.87 -10.43 22.38
N ALA A 310 -18.66 -11.35 23.31
CA ALA A 310 -19.49 -11.46 24.51
C ALA A 310 -19.11 -10.41 25.56
N LYS A 311 -17.82 -10.07 25.64
CA LYS A 311 -17.28 -9.02 26.52
C LYS A 311 -15.90 -8.58 26.05
N VAL A 312 -15.60 -7.30 26.15
CA VAL A 312 -14.24 -6.76 26.01
C VAL A 312 -13.77 -6.35 27.39
N ILE A 313 -12.57 -6.76 27.78
CA ILE A 313 -11.94 -6.34 29.03
C ILE A 313 -10.63 -5.66 28.68
N VAL A 314 -10.48 -4.39 29.07
CA VAL A 314 -9.21 -3.67 28.91
C VAL A 314 -8.29 -4.01 30.07
N ILE A 315 -7.09 -4.50 29.75
CA ILE A 315 -6.04 -4.85 30.70
C ILE A 315 -4.90 -3.85 30.53
N GLY A 316 -4.65 -3.05 31.57
CA GLY A 316 -3.66 -1.99 31.60
C GLY A 316 -4.23 -0.72 32.24
N ASP A 317 -3.36 0.26 32.48
CA ASP A 317 -3.79 1.57 32.99
C ASP A 317 -4.11 2.50 31.82
N VAL A 318 -5.41 2.63 31.54
CA VAL A 318 -5.99 3.49 30.48
C VAL A 318 -6.81 4.66 31.04
N LYS A 319 -7.11 4.63 32.35
CA LYS A 319 -7.99 5.62 32.97
C LYS A 319 -7.32 6.99 32.97
N ASP A 320 -8.08 8.02 32.61
CA ASP A 320 -7.62 9.42 32.55
C ASP A 320 -6.41 9.62 31.61
N ARG A 321 -6.28 8.77 30.57
CA ARG A 321 -5.22 8.82 29.56
C ARG A 321 -5.77 8.91 28.15
N HIS A 322 -4.95 9.47 27.26
CA HIS A 322 -5.13 9.39 25.82
C HIS A 322 -4.65 8.02 25.31
N ALA A 323 -5.58 7.20 24.84
CA ALA A 323 -5.27 5.91 24.24
C ALA A 323 -4.95 6.04 22.74
N ILE A 324 -3.81 5.49 22.33
CA ILE A 324 -3.39 5.35 20.93
C ILE A 324 -3.58 3.90 20.53
N ILE A 325 -4.69 3.60 19.85
CA ILE A 325 -5.01 2.25 19.39
C ILE A 325 -4.23 1.94 18.11
N ILE A 326 -3.50 0.83 18.09
CA ILE A 326 -2.66 0.41 16.97
C ILE A 326 -3.12 -0.94 16.43
N ASP A 327 -3.41 -1.02 15.13
CA ASP A 327 -3.77 -2.24 14.41
C ASP A 327 -3.07 -2.31 13.03
N ASP A 328 -3.12 -3.44 12.32
CA ASP A 328 -2.66 -3.51 10.90
C ASP A 328 -3.69 -2.97 9.91
N LEU A 329 -4.98 -3.20 10.15
CA LEU A 329 -6.02 -2.84 9.20
C LEU A 329 -7.32 -2.45 9.91
N LEU A 330 -8.12 -1.64 9.23
CA LEU A 330 -9.46 -1.27 9.66
C LEU A 330 -10.46 -1.72 8.59
N ASP A 331 -11.30 -2.69 8.93
CA ASP A 331 -12.33 -3.26 8.06
C ASP A 331 -13.71 -2.61 8.34
N THR A 332 -14.48 -3.17 9.27
CA THR A 332 -15.80 -2.62 9.65
C THR A 332 -15.73 -1.53 10.74
N GLY A 333 -14.56 -1.33 11.35
CA GLY A 333 -14.37 -0.42 12.48
C GLY A 333 -15.00 -0.86 13.81
N GLY A 334 -15.89 -1.86 13.82
CA GLY A 334 -16.63 -2.28 15.03
C GLY A 334 -15.73 -2.69 16.20
N THR A 335 -14.58 -3.32 15.92
CA THR A 335 -13.58 -3.62 16.96
C THR A 335 -13.08 -2.34 17.64
N LEU A 336 -12.65 -1.34 16.86
CA LEU A 336 -12.06 -0.11 17.40
C LEU A 336 -13.10 0.73 18.13
N VAL A 337 -14.34 0.79 17.61
CA VAL A 337 -15.44 1.49 18.29
C VAL A 337 -15.75 0.85 19.64
N ASN A 338 -15.84 -0.48 19.69
CA ASN A 338 -16.09 -1.18 20.96
C ASN A 338 -14.96 -0.93 21.97
N ILE A 339 -13.71 -0.98 21.52
CA ILE A 339 -12.56 -0.69 22.41
C ILE A 339 -12.61 0.75 22.89
N ALA A 340 -12.81 1.71 21.99
CA ALA A 340 -12.91 3.11 22.35
C ALA A 340 -14.02 3.37 23.39
N ASN A 341 -15.17 2.71 23.26
CA ASN A 341 -16.27 2.83 24.23
C ASN A 341 -15.98 2.19 25.59
N GLU A 342 -15.14 1.15 25.65
CA GLU A 342 -14.77 0.48 26.91
C GLU A 342 -13.54 1.13 27.58
N THR A 343 -12.78 1.91 26.82
CA THR A 343 -11.58 2.63 27.29
C THR A 343 -11.91 3.95 27.97
N VAL A 344 -13.02 4.59 27.56
CA VAL A 344 -13.51 5.90 28.02
C VAL A 344 -14.57 5.71 29.11
#